data_AF-A0A2A4QQT8-F1
#
_entry.id   AF-A0A2A4QQT8-F1
#
_cell.length_a   1.000
_cell.length_b   1.000
_cell.length_c   1.000
_cell.angle_alpha   90.00
_cell.angle_beta   90.00
_cell.angle_gamma   90.00
#
_symmetry.space_group_name_H-M   'P 1'
#
loop_
_entity.id
_entity.type
_entity.pdbx_description
1 polymer ?
#
loop_
_entity_poly.entity_id
_entity_poly.type
_entity_poly.pdbx_seq_one_letter_code
_entity_poly.pdbx_strand_id
1 'polypeptide(L)' 'MYKTIMIGSCIAAQGLFLRLLENGKMVVRVNGQEMTGTPVETYQKTVH' A
#
# COMPACT_ATOMS: atom_id res chain seq x y z
N MET A 1 4.35 -10.13 -6.77
CA MET A 1 2.86 -10.21 -6.74
C MET A 1 2.28 -8.80 -6.70
N TYR A 2 1.10 -8.58 -7.28
CA TYR A 2 0.43 -7.28 -7.18
C TYR A 2 -0.20 -7.09 -5.81
N LYS A 3 -0.06 -5.90 -5.25
CA LYS A 3 -0.70 -5.46 -4.01
C LYS A 3 -1.25 -4.05 -4.21
N THR A 4 -2.28 -3.72 -3.44
CA THR A 4 -2.89 -2.39 -3.43
C THR A 4 -2.60 -1.71 -2.10
N ILE A 5 -2.17 -0.46 -2.16
CA ILE A 5 -1.94 0.38 -0.99
C ILE A 5 -2.94 1.55 -1.00
N MET A 6 -3.33 2.00 0.20
CA MET A 6 -3.98 3.27 0.45
C MET A 6 -2.94 4.36 0.66
N ILE A 7 -3.12 5.48 -0.03
CA ILE A 7 -2.35 6.71 0.10
C ILE A 7 -3.32 7.77 0.62
N GLY A 8 -3.13 8.19 1.87
CA GLY A 8 -4.13 9.00 2.56
C GLY A 8 -5.45 8.23 2.75
N SER A 9 -6.57 8.94 2.68
CA SER A 9 -7.92 8.38 2.91
C SER A 9 -8.72 8.07 1.65
N CYS A 10 -8.26 8.52 0.47
CA CYS A 10 -9.09 8.51 -0.74
C CYS A 10 -8.41 7.92 -1.98
N ILE A 11 -7.11 7.63 -1.94
CA ILE A 11 -6.37 7.13 -3.10
C ILE A 11 -5.94 5.69 -2.84
N ALA A 12 -6.34 4.78 -3.72
CA ALA A 12 -5.82 3.42 -3.79
C ALA A 12 -4.90 3.28 -5.00
N ALA A 13 -3.70 2.74 -4.80
CA ALA A 13 -2.72 2.50 -5.87
C ALA A 13 -2.33 1.02 -5.89
N GLN A 14 -2.39 0.40 -7.07
CA GLN A 14 -2.01 -0.99 -7.27
C GLN A 14 -0.65 -1.09 -7.97
N GLY A 15 0.23 -1.94 -7.46
CA GLY A 15 1.57 -2.13 -8.02
C GLY A 15 2.23 -3.44 -7.60
N LEU A 16 3.45 -3.66 -8.09
CA LEU A 16 4.24 -4.83 -7.71
C LEU A 16 4.76 -4.66 -6.29
N PHE A 17 4.42 -5.59 -5.40
CA PHE A 17 4.96 -5.61 -4.04
C PHE A 17 6.48 -5.74 -4.04
N LEU A 18 7.15 -4.85 -3.31
CA LEU A 18 8.59 -4.88 -3.12
C LEU A 18 8.96 -5.33 -1.70
N ARG A 19 8.40 -4.66 -0.69
CA ARG A 19 8.72 -4.92 0.73
C ARG A 19 7.69 -4.36 1.70
N LEU A 20 7.64 -4.95 2.89
CA LEU A 20 6.99 -4.37 4.07
C LEU A 20 8.00 -3.52 4.83
N LEU A 21 7.51 -2.47 5.47
CA LEU A 21 8.27 -1.61 6.37
C LEU A 21 7.92 -1.96 7.82
N GLU A 22 8.84 -1.66 8.75
CA GLU A 22 8.68 -1.96 10.19
C GLU A 22 7.45 -1.29 10.81
N ASN A 23 6.99 -0.17 10.23
CA ASN A 23 5.79 0.55 10.66
C ASN A 23 4.47 0.01 10.07
N GLY A 24 4.49 -1.17 9.44
CA GLY A 24 3.31 -1.80 8.85
C GLY A 24 2.87 -1.21 7.50
N LYS A 25 3.58 -0.21 6.97
CA LYS A 25 3.39 0.26 5.59
C LYS A 25 4.02 -0.71 4.59
N MET A 26 3.62 -0.57 3.34
CA MET A 26 4.08 -1.38 2.22
C MET A 26 4.62 -0.50 1.10
N VAL A 27 5.68 -0.96 0.45
CA VAL A 27 6.20 -0.36 -0.78
C VAL A 27 5.76 -1.20 -1.98
N VAL A 28 5.15 -0.53 -2.97
CA VAL A 28 4.80 -1.11 -4.27
C VAL A 28 5.46 -0.31 -5.40
N ARG A 29 5.77 -0.97 -6.52
CA ARG A 29 6.22 -0.29 -7.74
C ARG A 29 5.05 -0.10 -8.71
N VAL A 30 4.77 1.15 -9.06
CA VAL A 30 3.74 1.57 -10.02
C VAL A 30 4.43 2.33 -11.15
N ASN A 31 4.33 1.84 -12.38
CA ASN A 31 4.95 2.46 -13.55
C ASN A 31 6.44 2.83 -13.36
N GLY A 32 7.21 1.91 -12.74
CA GLY A 32 8.64 2.12 -12.47
C GLY A 32 8.95 2.95 -11.21
N GLN A 33 7.95 3.59 -10.60
CA GLN A 33 8.13 4.43 -9.40
C GLN A 33 7.74 3.67 -8.12
N GLU A 34 8.54 3.81 -7.07
CA GLU A 34 8.24 3.22 -5.76
C GLU A 34 7.29 4.12 -4.98
N MET A 35 6.16 3.55 -4.56
CA MET A 35 5.11 4.23 -3.80
C MET A 35 4.92 3.51 -2.47
N THR A 36 4.74 4.29 -1.40
CA THR A 36 4.56 3.77 -0.05
C THR A 36 3.16 4.12 0.47
N GLY A 37 2.48 3.15 1.08
CA GLY A 37 1.16 3.35 1.65
C GLY A 37 0.74 2.24 2.60
N THR A 38 -0.48 2.33 3.11
CA THR A 38 -1.05 1.32 4.02
C THR A 38 -1.66 0.19 3.18
N PRO A 39 -1.37 -1.09 3.46
CA PRO A 39 -2.06 -2.19 2.78
C PRO A 39 -3.58 -2.04 2.89
N VAL A 40 -4.32 -2.18 1.79
CA VAL A 40 -5.81 -2.06 1.83
C VAL A 40 -6.45 -3.05 2.81
N GLU A 41 -5.84 -4.23 2.96
CA GLU A 41 -6.27 -5.32 3.86
C GLU A 41 -6.21 -4.91 5.35
N THR A 42 -5.29 -4.01 5.71
CA THR A 42 -5.16 -3.49 7.08
C THR A 42 -5.85 -2.15 7.25
N TYR A 43 -6.04 -1.37 6.18
CA TYR A 43 -6.76 -0.10 6.21
C TYR A 43 -8.23 -0.25 6.62
N GLN A 44 -8.91 -1.31 6.17
CA GLN A 44 -10.32 -1.55 6.52
C GLN A 44 -10.53 -1.93 7.98
N LYS A 45 -9.51 -2.44 8.68
CA LYS A 45 -9.65 -2.92 10.07
C LYS A 45 -9.63 -1.81 11.12
N THR A 46 -9.29 -0.58 10.75
CA THR A 46 -9.13 0.53 11.73
C THR A 46 -10.34 1.47 11.78
N VAL A 47 -11.36 1.26 10.93
CA VAL A 47 -12.50 2.19 10.76
C VAL A 47 -13.82 1.60 11.29
N HIS A 48 -13.82 0.46 11.96
CA HIS A 48 -15.00 -0.12 12.62
C HIS A 48 -14.69 -0.44 14.08
#